data_AF-A0A7J8Q3A6-F1
#
_entry.id   AF-A0A7J8Q3A6-F1
#
_cell.length_a   1.000
_cell.length_b   1.000
_cell.length_c   1.000
_cell.angle_alpha   90.00
_cell.angle_beta   90.00
_cell.angle_gamma   90.00
#
_symmetry.space_group_name_H-M   'P 1'
#
loop_
_entity.id
_entity.type
_entity.pdbx_description
1 polymer ?
#
loop_
_entity_poly.entity_id
_entity_poly.type
_entity_poly.pdbx_seq_one_letter_code
_entity_poly.pdbx_strand_id
1 'polypeptide(L)'
;MEKQIQKFQNEVSFVSITIATLIITFLFLQTPKTCIPPSALQKPHLRFPNSTCDSTPRHHLPLSKKNARLWSSKSWTTRVSSFVQFFTQLYQNGLLKNHSKVLCVSAGAGHEVMALSKMGLKNVI
;
A
#
# COMPACT_ATOMS: atom_id res chain seq x y z
N MET A 1 40.93 -44.40 -24.27
CA MET A 1 39.62 -44.00 -24.83
C MET A 1 39.00 -42.85 -24.04
N GLU A 2 39.12 -42.85 -22.70
CA GLU A 2 38.53 -41.85 -21.80
C GLU A 2 39.07 -40.41 -21.96
N LYS A 3 40.38 -40.23 -22.20
CA LYS A 3 40.99 -38.90 -22.36
C LYS A 3 40.48 -38.12 -23.59
N GLN A 4 40.17 -38.83 -24.68
CA GLN A 4 39.64 -38.20 -25.90
C GLN A 4 38.17 -37.77 -25.70
N ILE A 5 37.40 -38.59 -24.99
CA ILE A 5 36.02 -38.28 -24.61
C ILE A 5 35.98 -37.07 -23.65
N GLN A 6 36.86 -37.04 -22.65
CA GLN A 6 36.95 -35.93 -21.70
C GLN A 6 37.40 -34.63 -22.39
N LYS A 7 38.36 -34.70 -23.32
CA LYS A 7 38.77 -33.53 -24.11
C LYS A 7 37.61 -32.99 -24.94
N PHE A 8 36.88 -33.86 -25.63
CA PHE A 8 35.72 -33.47 -26.41
C PHE A 8 34.62 -32.83 -25.54
N GLN A 9 34.32 -33.40 -24.37
CA GLN A 9 33.34 -32.83 -23.43
C GLN A 9 33.75 -31.45 -22.93
N ASN A 10 35.03 -31.24 -22.64
CA ASN A 10 35.53 -29.93 -22.18
C ASN A 10 35.41 -28.85 -23.26
N GLU A 11 35.72 -29.19 -24.52
CA GLU A 11 35.55 -28.27 -25.66
C GLU A 11 34.08 -27.88 -25.85
N VAL A 12 33.18 -28.87 -25.82
CA VAL A 12 31.73 -28.62 -25.93
C VAL A 12 31.22 -27.78 -24.76
N SER A 13 31.69 -28.05 -23.54
CA SER A 13 31.33 -27.28 -22.35
C SER A 13 31.79 -25.81 -22.48
N PHE A 14 33.02 -25.57 -22.96
CA PHE A 14 33.54 -24.21 -23.15
C PHE A 14 32.72 -23.43 -24.19
N VAL A 15 32.38 -24.07 -25.32
CA VAL A 15 31.52 -23.46 -26.34
C VAL A 15 30.13 -23.14 -25.77
N SER A 16 29.55 -24.04 -24.99
CA SER A 16 28.25 -23.80 -24.36
C SER A 16 28.27 -22.61 -23.39
N ILE A 17 29.31 -22.52 -22.55
CA ILE A 17 29.48 -21.43 -21.58
C ILE A 17 29.65 -20.09 -22.30
N THR A 18 30.47 -20.03 -23.36
CA THR A 18 30.67 -18.80 -24.12
C THR A 18 29.39 -18.31 -24.79
N ILE A 19 28.61 -19.21 -25.40
CA ILE A 19 27.30 -18.88 -25.99
C ILE A 19 26.31 -18.37 -24.93
N ALA A 20 26.20 -19.07 -23.80
CA ALA A 20 25.30 -18.67 -22.71
C ALA A 20 25.67 -17.30 -22.15
N THR A 21 26.97 -17.03 -21.98
CA THR A 21 27.47 -15.75 -21.49
C THR A 21 27.13 -14.62 -22.47
N LEU A 22 27.37 -14.82 -23.77
CA LEU A 22 27.01 -13.83 -24.79
C LEU A 22 25.51 -13.53 -24.83
N ILE A 23 24.66 -14.56 -24.73
CA ILE A 23 23.21 -14.38 -24.67
C ILE A 23 22.81 -13.56 -23.43
N ILE A 24 23.34 -13.90 -22.27
CA ILE A 24 23.03 -13.16 -21.03
C ILE A 24 23.48 -11.71 -21.14
N THR A 25 24.70 -11.45 -21.61
CA THR A 25 25.19 -10.07 -21.81
C THR A 25 24.33 -9.31 -22.81
N PHE A 26 23.90 -9.94 -23.89
CA PHE A 26 22.99 -9.33 -24.86
C PHE A 26 21.62 -9.00 -24.26
N LEU A 27 21.05 -9.91 -23.45
CA LEU A 27 19.78 -9.67 -22.76
C LEU A 27 19.88 -8.55 -21.71
N PHE A 28 21.03 -8.41 -21.04
CA PHE A 28 21.27 -7.29 -20.11
C PHE A 28 21.42 -5.95 -20.83
N LEU A 29 22.06 -5.93 -22.01
CA LEU A 29 22.27 -4.72 -22.79
C LEU A 29 21.02 -4.30 -23.58
N GLN A 30 20.16 -5.26 -23.96
CA GLN A 30 18.87 -4.95 -24.55
C GLN A 30 17.86 -4.55 -23.49
N THR A 31 17.70 -3.24 -23.29
CA THR A 31 16.49 -2.72 -22.64
C THR A 31 15.27 -3.19 -23.45
N PRO A 32 14.31 -3.92 -22.85
CA PRO A 32 13.13 -4.36 -23.58
C PRO A 32 12.42 -3.13 -24.14
N LYS A 33 11.94 -3.23 -25.38
CA LYS A 33 11.11 -2.18 -25.97
C LYS A 33 9.87 -2.03 -25.09
N THR A 34 9.85 -0.99 -24.27
CA THR A 34 8.66 -0.64 -23.51
C THR A 34 7.63 -0.11 -24.50
N CYS A 35 6.36 -0.43 -24.30
CA CYS A 35 5.27 0.06 -25.15
C CYS A 35 4.99 1.57 -24.96
N ILE A 36 5.92 2.32 -24.36
CA ILE A 36 5.77 3.74 -24.02
C ILE A 36 6.65 4.54 -24.99
N PRO A 37 6.07 5.33 -25.90
CA PRO A 37 6.86 6.13 -26.82
C PRO A 37 7.71 7.16 -26.04
N PRO A 38 8.96 7.44 -26.44
CA PRO A 38 9.84 8.42 -25.76
C PRO A 38 9.24 9.82 -25.67
N SER A 39 8.30 10.14 -26.56
CA SER A 39 7.56 11.40 -26.66
C SER A 39 6.24 11.39 -25.86
N ALA A 40 5.91 10.33 -25.13
CA ALA A 40 4.70 10.28 -24.32
C ALA A 40 4.80 11.31 -23.19
N LEU A 41 3.82 12.22 -23.13
CA LEU A 41 3.61 13.09 -21.99
C LEU A 41 3.49 12.21 -20.73
N GLN A 42 4.40 12.39 -19.77
CA GLN A 42 4.48 11.56 -18.54
C GLN A 42 3.20 11.72 -17.70
N LYS A 43 2.16 10.99 -18.08
CA LYS A 43 0.96 10.89 -17.27
C LYS A 43 1.23 9.91 -16.12
N PRO A 44 0.88 10.25 -14.88
CA PRO A 44 1.19 9.41 -13.71
C PRO A 44 0.62 7.98 -13.80
N HIS A 45 -0.44 7.77 -14.60
CA HIS A 45 -1.08 6.48 -14.82
C HIS A 45 -0.50 5.67 -16.00
N LEU A 46 0.41 6.24 -16.80
CA LEU A 46 1.11 5.54 -17.88
C LEU A 46 2.53 5.09 -17.48
N ARG A 47 2.98 5.47 -16.28
CA ARG A 47 4.27 5.04 -15.76
C ARG A 47 4.16 3.61 -15.23
N PHE A 48 5.06 2.74 -15.66
CA PHE A 48 5.29 1.44 -15.02
C PHE A 48 5.43 1.66 -13.50
N PRO A 49 4.90 0.77 -12.62
CA PRO A 49 5.02 0.96 -11.18
C PRO A 49 6.48 1.25 -10.82
N ASN A 50 6.71 2.38 -10.15
CA ASN A 50 8.05 2.83 -9.77
C ASN A 50 8.77 1.67 -9.07
N SER A 51 9.98 1.37 -9.53
CA SER A 51 10.84 0.43 -8.80
C SER A 51 11.05 0.96 -7.37
N THR A 52 11.35 0.08 -6.41
CA THR A 52 11.64 0.53 -5.03
C THR A 52 12.79 1.56 -5.00
N CYS A 53 13.67 1.53 -6.00
CA CYS A 53 14.77 2.48 -6.19
C CYS A 53 14.30 3.87 -6.69
N ASP A 54 13.12 3.96 -7.31
CA ASP A 54 12.52 5.21 -7.80
C ASP A 54 11.52 5.82 -6.79
N SER A 55 11.54 5.38 -5.53
CA SER A 55 10.59 5.87 -4.53
C SER A 55 10.91 7.33 -4.19
N THR A 56 10.08 8.25 -4.68
CA THR A 56 10.10 9.64 -4.19
C THR A 56 9.48 9.72 -2.80
N PRO A 57 9.94 10.64 -1.94
CA PRO A 57 9.31 10.90 -0.66
C PRO A 57 7.82 11.17 -0.87
N ARG A 58 6.95 10.42 -0.18
CA ARG A 58 5.51 10.67 -0.24
C ARG A 58 5.25 12.11 0.19
N HIS A 59 4.58 12.87 -0.66
CA HIS A 59 4.20 14.25 -0.34
C HIS A 59 3.42 14.26 0.98
N HIS A 60 3.75 15.21 1.86
CA HIS A 60 3.01 15.38 3.09
C HIS A 60 1.55 15.69 2.77
N LEU A 61 0.63 14.80 3.17
CA LEU A 61 -0.80 15.02 3.01
C LEU A 61 -1.34 15.76 4.24
N PRO A 62 -2.17 16.79 4.08
CA PRO A 62 -2.90 17.41 5.18
C PRO A 62 -3.67 16.36 5.99
N LEU A 63 -3.78 16.57 7.30
CA LEU A 63 -4.50 15.65 8.20
C LEU A 63 -5.95 15.43 7.76
N SER A 64 -6.63 16.48 7.30
CA SER A 64 -8.00 16.39 6.76
C SER A 64 -8.12 15.37 5.62
N LYS A 65 -7.15 15.36 4.69
CA LYS A 65 -7.14 14.43 3.56
C LYS A 65 -6.79 13.00 3.99
N LYS A 66 -5.88 12.84 4.97
CA LYS A 66 -5.57 11.52 5.56
C LYS A 66 -6.79 10.94 6.27
N ASN A 67 -7.46 11.75 7.07
CA ASN A 67 -8.65 11.36 7.82
C ASN A 67 -9.82 11.04 6.89
N ALA A 68 -10.08 11.87 5.87
CA ALA A 68 -11.12 11.60 4.88
C ALA A 68 -10.94 10.23 4.20
N ARG A 69 -9.70 9.87 3.85
CA ARG A 69 -9.39 8.55 3.26
C ARG A 69 -9.60 7.41 4.25
N LEU A 70 -9.20 7.59 5.51
CA LEU A 70 -9.43 6.59 6.55
C LEU A 70 -10.93 6.39 6.78
N TRP A 71 -11.65 7.50 6.93
CA TRP A 71 -13.07 7.54 7.28
C TRP A 71 -14.00 7.06 6.15
N SER A 72 -13.54 7.09 4.90
CA SER A 72 -14.27 6.57 3.75
C SER A 72 -14.21 5.04 3.63
N SER A 73 -13.35 4.36 4.38
CA SER A 73 -13.19 2.91 4.27
C SER A 73 -14.37 2.16 4.91
N LYS A 74 -14.77 1.03 4.30
CA LYS A 74 -15.84 0.18 4.85
C LYS A 74 -15.51 -0.35 6.24
N SER A 75 -14.26 -0.74 6.49
CA SER A 75 -13.83 -1.22 7.80
C SER A 75 -13.97 -0.14 8.89
N TRP A 76 -13.62 1.11 8.57
CA TRP A 76 -13.84 2.24 9.46
C TRP A 76 -15.33 2.44 9.75
N THR A 77 -16.16 2.55 8.71
CA THR A 77 -17.60 2.81 8.89
C THR A 77 -18.28 1.70 9.65
N THR A 78 -17.94 0.44 9.40
CA THR A 78 -18.44 -0.71 10.17
C THR A 78 -18.09 -0.59 11.66
N ARG A 79 -16.83 -0.27 12.01
CA ARG A 79 -16.42 -0.12 13.42
C ARG A 79 -17.13 1.04 14.12
N VAL A 80 -17.27 2.19 13.44
CA VAL A 80 -18.03 3.33 13.98
C VAL A 80 -19.47 2.92 14.24
N SER A 81 -20.12 2.19 13.33
CA SER A 81 -21.49 1.70 13.54
C SER A 81 -21.61 0.74 14.73
N SER A 82 -20.62 -0.14 14.94
CA SER A 82 -20.59 -1.01 16.13
C SER A 82 -20.52 -0.21 17.43
N PHE A 83 -19.68 0.84 17.49
CA PHE A 83 -19.63 1.72 18.66
C PHE A 83 -20.92 2.52 18.86
N VAL A 84 -21.56 3.00 17.78
CA VAL A 84 -22.87 3.67 17.88
C VAL A 84 -23.91 2.73 18.52
N GLN A 85 -23.97 1.47 18.08
CA GLN A 85 -24.88 0.48 18.67
C GLN A 85 -24.60 0.27 20.16
N PHE A 86 -23.33 0.13 20.54
CA PHE A 86 -22.93 -0.01 21.95
C PHE A 86 -23.34 1.22 22.79
N PHE A 87 -23.01 2.43 22.36
CA PHE A 87 -23.34 3.65 23.10
C PHE A 87 -24.83 3.97 23.11
N THR A 88 -25.59 3.51 22.11
CA THR A 88 -27.06 3.66 22.10
C THR A 88 -27.70 3.02 23.32
N GLN A 89 -27.18 1.88 23.78
CA GLN A 89 -27.67 1.24 25.01
C GLN A 89 -27.43 2.12 26.24
N LEU A 90 -26.25 2.75 26.34
CA LEU A 90 -25.94 3.69 27.44
C LEU A 90 -26.81 4.95 27.39
N TYR A 91 -27.12 5.42 26.18
CA TYR A 91 -28.00 6.56 25.97
C TYR A 91 -29.44 6.25 26.41
N GLN A 92 -29.97 5.09 26.01
CA GLN A 92 -31.32 4.65 26.40
C GLN A 92 -31.45 4.44 27.91
N ASN A 93 -30.38 3.99 28.57
CA ASN A 93 -30.33 3.84 30.02
C ASN A 93 -30.13 5.18 30.77
N GLY A 94 -30.05 6.31 30.04
CA GLY A 94 -29.89 7.64 30.63
C GLY A 94 -28.49 7.96 31.17
N LEU A 95 -27.51 7.07 30.96
CA LEU A 95 -26.11 7.26 31.35
C LEU A 95 -25.37 8.21 30.41
N LEU A 96 -25.82 8.27 29.16
CA LEU A 96 -25.30 9.18 28.14
C LEU A 96 -26.41 10.15 27.71
N LYS A 97 -26.09 11.45 27.64
CA LYS A 97 -27.01 12.50 27.18
C LYS A 97 -26.27 13.42 26.21
N ASN A 98 -27.00 14.16 25.37
CA ASN A 98 -26.39 15.08 24.39
C ASN A 98 -25.49 16.16 25.02
N HIS A 99 -25.74 16.51 26.28
CA HIS A 99 -24.94 17.48 27.05
C HIS A 99 -23.84 16.83 27.91
N SER A 100 -23.69 15.50 27.88
CA SER A 100 -22.60 14.81 28.56
C SER A 100 -21.25 15.25 27.99
N LYS A 101 -20.24 15.33 28.87
CA LYS A 101 -18.83 15.49 28.50
C LYS A 101 -18.17 14.12 28.59
N VAL A 102 -17.56 13.66 27.51
CA VAL A 102 -16.99 12.32 27.41
C VAL A 102 -15.51 12.42 27.05
N LEU A 103 -14.69 11.63 27.77
CA LEU A 103 -13.28 11.43 27.48
C LEU A 103 -13.07 9.98 27.01
N CYS A 104 -12.62 9.81 25.78
CA CYS A 104 -12.29 8.52 25.19
C CYS A 104 -10.81 8.20 25.42
N VAL A 105 -10.52 7.43 26.47
CA VAL A 105 -9.15 7.02 26.78
C VAL A 105 -8.68 5.99 25.76
N SER A 106 -7.44 6.15 25.27
CA SER A 106 -6.81 5.24 24.31
C SER A 106 -7.57 5.12 22.98
N ALA A 107 -8.17 6.22 22.50
CA ALA A 107 -9.07 6.20 21.35
C ALA A 107 -8.43 5.80 20.01
N GLY A 108 -7.11 5.68 19.96
CA GLY A 108 -6.37 5.27 18.77
C GLY A 108 -6.72 6.14 17.56
N ALA A 109 -7.38 5.54 16.57
CA ALA A 109 -7.78 6.25 15.36
C ALA A 109 -9.06 7.09 15.51
N GLY A 110 -9.80 6.95 16.63
CA GLY A 110 -10.95 7.78 16.99
C GLY A 110 -12.32 7.25 16.54
N HIS A 111 -12.54 5.93 16.55
CA HIS A 111 -13.82 5.35 16.10
C HIS A 111 -14.95 5.64 17.11
N GLU A 112 -14.65 5.52 18.39
CA GLU A 112 -15.51 5.83 19.53
C GLU A 112 -15.85 7.32 19.61
N VAL A 113 -14.85 8.20 19.39
CA VAL A 113 -15.05 9.65 19.38
C VAL A 113 -15.99 10.03 18.25
N MET A 114 -15.76 9.47 17.05
CA MET A 114 -16.62 9.66 15.89
C MET A 114 -18.04 9.12 16.13
N ALA A 115 -18.19 7.97 16.80
CA ALA A 115 -19.49 7.39 17.10
C ALA A 115 -20.31 8.30 18.04
N LEU A 116 -19.71 8.76 19.14
CA LEU A 116 -20.35 9.66 20.09
C LEU A 116 -20.70 11.02 19.46
N SER A 117 -19.80 11.55 18.62
CA SER A 117 -20.06 12.78 17.86
C SER A 117 -21.25 12.61 16.90
N LYS A 118 -21.33 11.48 16.17
CA LYS A 118 -22.48 11.16 15.30
C LYS A 118 -23.79 10.99 16.07
N MET A 119 -23.74 10.58 17.33
CA MET A 119 -24.91 10.50 18.21
C MET A 119 -25.37 11.87 18.73
N GLY A 120 -24.65 12.96 18.41
CA GLY A 120 -25.05 14.33 18.76
C GLY A 120 -24.44 14.87 20.06
N LEU A 121 -23.46 14.17 20.65
CA LEU A 121 -22.73 14.69 21.80
C LEU A 121 -21.77 15.81 21.37
N LYS A 122 -21.86 16.94 22.07
CA LYS A 122 -21.10 18.15 21.72
C LYS A 122 -19.67 18.16 22.23
N ASN A 123 -19.41 17.51 23.37
CA ASN A 123 -18.12 17.55 24.06
C ASN A 123 -17.55 16.14 24.19
N VAL A 124 -16.83 15.70 23.16
CA VAL A 124 -16.15 14.40 23.12
C VAL A 124 -14.68 14.66 22.82
N ILE A 125 -13.80 14.18 23.70
CA ILE A 125 -12.34 14.36 23.61
C ILE A 125 -11.68 12.99 23.59
#